data_AF-A0A919KG34-F1
#
_entry.id   AF-A0A919KG34-F1
#
_cell.length_a   1.000
_cell.length_b   1.000
_cell.length_c   1.000
_cell.angle_alpha   90.00
_cell.angle_beta   90.00
_cell.angle_gamma   90.00
#
_symmetry.space_group_name_H-M   'P 1'
#
loop_
_entity.id
_entity.type
_entity.pdbx_description
1 polymer ?
#
loop_
_entity_poly.entity_id
_entity_poly.type
_entity_poly.pdbx_seq_one_letter_code
_entity_poly.pdbx_strand_id
1 'polypeptide(L)'
;MTDTTTALDAALVPDVIGKLVHCLAPAKRDITPTTRFISDLAYHSLAMAELGYIVEDLFELDALPYEQTMGLETVQDIVELIQKHLEAGEGTMPTAEQVQMALAPHGGDWPLAG
;
A
#
# COMPACT_ATOMS: atom_id res chain seq x y z
N MET A 1 4.31 -21.68 16.44
CA MET A 1 4.31 -20.25 16.78
C MET A 1 5.08 -19.61 15.65
N THR A 2 4.38 -19.23 14.59
CA THR A 2 4.99 -18.49 13.50
C THR A 2 5.30 -17.09 13.97
N ASP A 3 6.53 -16.64 13.72
CA ASP A 3 6.99 -15.30 14.04
C ASP A 3 6.35 -14.27 13.09
N THR A 4 5.07 -13.94 13.32
CA THR A 4 4.36 -12.84 12.64
C THR A 4 4.91 -11.45 13.01
N THR A 5 5.89 -11.40 13.92
CA THR A 5 6.63 -10.21 14.35
C THR A 5 7.82 -9.86 13.44
N THR A 6 8.15 -10.69 12.44
CA THR A 6 9.25 -10.39 11.50
C THR A 6 8.77 -9.52 10.34
N ALA A 7 9.60 -8.54 9.94
CA ALA A 7 9.35 -7.71 8.77
C ALA A 7 9.17 -8.57 7.51
N LEU A 8 8.23 -8.19 6.65
CA LEU A 8 7.99 -8.85 5.38
C LEU A 8 9.16 -8.65 4.40
N ASP A 9 9.28 -9.57 3.45
CA ASP A 9 10.25 -9.44 2.35
C ASP A 9 9.84 -8.28 1.42
N ALA A 10 10.81 -7.47 0.99
CA ALA A 10 10.59 -6.36 0.07
C ALA A 10 9.96 -6.79 -1.28
N ALA A 11 10.11 -8.06 -1.67
CA ALA A 11 9.42 -8.64 -2.82
C ALA A 11 7.89 -8.65 -2.66
N LEU A 12 7.37 -8.51 -1.45
CA LEU A 12 5.93 -8.45 -1.16
C LEU A 12 5.34 -7.04 -1.21
N VAL A 13 6.12 -6.00 -1.47
CA VAL A 13 5.61 -4.63 -1.62
C VAL A 13 4.44 -4.55 -2.64
N PRO A 14 4.53 -5.13 -3.85
CA PRO A 14 3.43 -5.11 -4.81
C PRO A 14 2.15 -5.76 -4.27
N ASP A 15 2.28 -6.85 -3.51
CA ASP A 15 1.13 -7.58 -2.95
C ASP A 15 0.47 -6.78 -1.81
N VAL A 16 1.27 -6.22 -0.91
CA VAL A 16 0.79 -5.37 0.20
C VAL A 16 0.04 -4.16 -0.37
N ILE A 17 0.67 -3.43 -1.29
CA ILE A 17 0.08 -2.25 -1.93
C ILE A 17 -1.16 -2.64 -2.74
N GLY A 18 -1.09 -3.72 -3.52
CA GLY A 18 -2.24 -4.21 -4.30
C GLY A 18 -3.45 -4.52 -3.42
N LYS A 19 -3.25 -5.13 -2.24
CA LYS A 19 -4.34 -5.38 -1.29
C LYS A 19 -4.90 -4.10 -0.68
N LEU A 20 -4.04 -3.16 -0.26
CA LEU A 20 -4.49 -1.87 0.25
C LEU A 20 -5.32 -1.12 -0.79
N VAL A 21 -4.82 -1.06 -2.02
CA VAL A 21 -5.51 -0.43 -3.14
C VAL A 21 -6.86 -1.11 -3.39
N HIS A 22 -6.91 -2.44 -3.42
CA HIS A 22 -8.19 -3.15 -3.61
C HIS A 22 -9.19 -2.86 -2.47
N CYS A 23 -8.73 -2.81 -1.22
CA CYS A 23 -9.60 -2.60 -0.06
C CYS A 23 -10.16 -1.16 -0.01
N LEU A 24 -9.35 -0.18 -0.36
CA LEU A 24 -9.72 1.24 -0.35
C LEU A 24 -10.44 1.69 -1.63
N ALA A 25 -10.30 0.95 -2.73
CA ALA A 25 -10.94 1.29 -4.00
C ALA A 25 -12.48 1.42 -3.86
N PRO A 26 -13.06 2.56 -4.29
CA PRO A 26 -14.51 2.70 -4.36
C PRO A 26 -15.17 1.72 -5.35
N ALA A 27 -14.50 1.43 -6.48
CA ALA A 27 -14.93 0.41 -7.44
C ALA A 27 -14.05 -0.84 -7.33
N LYS A 28 -14.66 -1.97 -6.92
CA LYS A 28 -13.96 -3.25 -6.76
C LYS A 28 -13.66 -3.90 -8.11
N ARG A 29 -12.40 -4.28 -8.31
CA ARG A 29 -11.91 -5.02 -9.48
C ARG A 29 -10.56 -5.66 -9.16
N ASP A 30 -10.11 -6.51 -10.08
CA ASP A 30 -8.78 -7.08 -10.04
C ASP A 30 -7.73 -5.99 -10.26
N ILE A 31 -6.69 -6.02 -9.41
CA ILE A 31 -5.59 -5.07 -9.43
C ILE A 31 -4.46 -5.63 -10.29
N THR A 32 -3.99 -4.80 -11.21
CA THR A 32 -2.81 -5.06 -12.04
C THR A 32 -1.86 -3.87 -11.92
N PRO A 33 -0.57 -4.02 -12.26
CA PRO A 33 0.38 -2.89 -12.22
C PRO A 33 -0.10 -1.67 -13.01
N THR A 34 -0.78 -1.89 -14.15
CA THR A 34 -1.28 -0.81 -15.02
C THR A 34 -2.67 -0.27 -14.62
N THR A 35 -3.30 -0.83 -13.58
CA THR A 35 -4.62 -0.37 -13.12
C THR A 35 -4.52 1.08 -12.66
N ARG A 36 -5.39 1.95 -13.17
CA ARG A 36 -5.37 3.39 -12.87
C ARG A 36 -6.25 3.76 -11.68
N PHE A 37 -5.73 4.57 -10.76
CA PHE A 37 -6.50 4.95 -9.56
C PHE A 37 -7.85 5.58 -9.89
N ILE A 38 -7.83 6.62 -10.72
CA ILE A 38 -9.05 7.40 -10.99
C ILE A 38 -9.96 6.68 -11.99
N SER A 39 -9.44 6.31 -13.17
CA SER A 39 -10.29 5.80 -14.26
C SER A 39 -10.75 4.36 -14.06
N ASP A 40 -9.94 3.54 -13.40
CA ASP A 40 -10.25 2.11 -13.24
C ASP A 40 -10.88 1.79 -11.89
N LEU A 41 -10.44 2.45 -10.83
CA LEU A 41 -10.84 2.16 -9.44
C LEU A 41 -11.76 3.22 -8.82
N ALA A 42 -12.03 4.30 -9.56
CA ALA A 42 -12.85 5.43 -9.11
C ALA A 42 -12.32 6.11 -7.84
N TYR A 43 -10.99 6.13 -7.65
CA TYR A 43 -10.39 6.93 -6.60
C TYR A 43 -10.70 8.41 -6.80
N HIS A 44 -10.96 9.07 -5.68
CA HIS A 44 -11.17 10.50 -5.54
C HIS A 44 -10.21 11.01 -4.45
N SER A 45 -10.16 12.32 -4.24
CA SER A 45 -9.17 12.94 -3.36
C SER A 45 -9.14 12.36 -1.94
N LEU A 46 -10.30 12.00 -1.38
CA LEU A 46 -10.37 11.41 -0.04
C LEU A 46 -9.75 10.01 -0.01
N ALA A 47 -10.13 9.12 -0.93
CA ALA A 47 -9.57 7.77 -1.01
C ALA A 47 -8.06 7.78 -1.34
N MET A 48 -7.59 8.75 -2.14
CA MET A 48 -6.15 8.92 -2.39
C MET A 48 -5.39 9.39 -1.15
N ALA A 49 -5.96 10.35 -0.41
CA ALA A 49 -5.35 10.83 0.83
C ALA A 49 -5.31 9.73 1.91
N GLU A 50 -6.37 8.94 2.01
CA GLU A 50 -6.43 7.79 2.93
C GLU A 50 -5.41 6.72 2.56
N LEU A 51 -5.27 6.38 1.27
CA LEU A 51 -4.23 5.47 0.79
C LEU A 51 -2.83 6.00 1.13
N GLY A 52 -2.56 7.29 0.88
CA GLY A 52 -1.28 7.92 1.22
C GLY A 52 -0.97 7.80 2.71
N TYR A 53 -1.91 8.19 3.57
CA TYR A 53 -1.75 8.11 5.02
C TYR A 53 -1.50 6.68 5.52
N ILE A 54 -2.25 5.69 5.03
CA ILE A 54 -2.07 4.29 5.44
C ILE A 54 -0.72 3.76 4.98
N VAL A 55 -0.26 4.12 3.78
CA VAL A 55 1.03 3.68 3.27
C VAL A 55 2.18 4.35 4.02
N GLU A 56 2.07 5.65 4.33
CA GLU A 56 3.05 6.37 5.16
C GLU A 56 3.19 5.73 6.54
N ASP A 57 2.07 5.48 7.22
CA ASP A 57 2.06 4.87 8.55
C ASP A 57 2.58 3.42 8.51
N LEU A 58 2.14 2.63 7.54
CA LEU A 58 2.48 1.22 7.44
C LEU A 58 3.96 0.97 7.11
N PHE A 59 4.55 1.82 6.26
CA PHE A 59 5.97 1.71 5.87
C PHE A 59 6.88 2.66 6.66
N GLU A 60 6.36 3.32 7.70
CA GLU A 60 7.08 4.31 8.52
C GLU A 60 7.79 5.39 7.68
N LEU A 61 7.13 5.86 6.62
CA LEU A 61 7.68 6.87 5.72
C LEU A 61 7.43 8.27 6.26
N ASP A 62 8.33 9.19 5.93
CA ASP A 62 8.01 10.61 6.00
C ASP A 62 6.83 10.95 5.07
N ALA A 63 6.10 12.02 5.40
CA ALA A 63 4.97 12.48 4.61
C ALA A 63 5.37 12.66 3.13
N LEU A 64 4.67 11.96 2.24
CA LEU A 64 4.96 11.97 0.81
C LEU A 64 4.64 13.36 0.25
N PRO A 65 5.60 14.02 -0.43
CA PRO A 65 5.36 15.34 -1.01
C PRO A 65 4.16 15.32 -1.97
N TYR A 66 3.38 16.40 -1.94
CA TYR A 66 2.17 16.53 -2.77
C TYR A 66 2.49 16.34 -4.27
N GLU A 67 3.65 16.81 -4.74
CA GLU A 67 4.07 16.62 -6.12
C GLU A 67 4.26 15.15 -6.50
N GLN A 68 4.72 14.31 -5.56
CA GLN A 68 4.93 12.88 -5.80
C GLN A 68 3.59 12.13 -5.80
N THR A 69 2.68 12.48 -4.89
CA THR A 69 1.35 11.86 -4.80
C THR A 69 0.43 12.24 -5.95
N MET A 70 0.52 13.48 -6.46
CA MET A 70 -0.23 13.93 -7.65
C MET A 70 0.27 13.30 -8.95
N GLY A 71 1.50 12.79 -8.97
CA GLY A 71 2.05 12.08 -10.12
C GLY A 71 1.59 10.63 -10.24
N LEU A 72 0.92 10.09 -9.23
CA LEU A 72 0.47 8.70 -9.21
C LEU A 72 -0.74 8.50 -10.13
N GLU A 73 -0.55 7.77 -11.22
CA GLU A 73 -1.63 7.40 -12.14
C GLU A 73 -2.05 5.94 -12.00
N THR A 74 -1.08 5.05 -11.76
CA THR A 74 -1.21 3.59 -11.76
C THR A 74 -0.77 2.97 -10.44
N VAL A 75 -1.20 1.74 -10.18
CA VAL A 75 -0.74 0.97 -9.01
C VAL A 75 0.77 0.71 -9.05
N GLN A 76 1.36 0.55 -10.23
CA GLN A 76 2.82 0.43 -10.36
C GLN A 76 3.53 1.69 -9.84
N ASP A 77 2.99 2.89 -10.09
CA ASP A 77 3.65 4.14 -9.68
C ASP A 77 3.84 4.22 -8.16
N ILE A 78 2.83 3.81 -7.39
CA ILE A 78 2.94 3.80 -5.92
C ILE A 78 3.88 2.69 -5.44
N VAL A 79 3.88 1.53 -6.10
CA VAL A 79 4.81 0.43 -5.76
C VAL A 79 6.25 0.89 -5.95
N GLU A 80 6.56 1.51 -7.09
CA GLU A 80 7.89 2.04 -7.40
C GLU A 80 8.29 3.16 -6.44
N LEU A 81 7.33 4.03 -6.09
CA LEU A 81 7.56 5.09 -5.11
C LEU A 81 7.99 4.49 -3.75
N ILE A 82 7.25 3.50 -3.24
CA ILE A 82 7.55 2.89 -1.94
C ILE A 82 8.87 2.13 -1.99
N GLN A 83 9.11 1.35 -3.05
CA GLN A 83 10.38 0.64 -3.22
C GLN A 83 11.57 1.60 -3.21
N LYS A 84 11.46 2.75 -3.90
CA LYS A 84 12.51 3.77 -3.91
C LYS A 84 12.82 4.33 -2.51
N HIS A 85 11.79 4.60 -1.71
CA HIS A 85 12.00 5.06 -0.33
C HIS A 85 12.65 3.98 0.54
N LEU A 86 12.22 2.72 0.40
CA LEU A 86 12.82 1.60 1.13
C LEU A 86 14.29 1.38 0.74
N GLU A 87 14.63 1.49 -0.55
CA GLU A 87 16.01 1.41 -1.04
C GLU A 87 16.88 2.59 -0.53
N ALA A 88 16.28 3.76 -0.36
CA ALA A 88 16.94 4.93 0.22
C ALA A 88 17.10 4.86 1.75
N GLY A 89 16.46 3.88 2.41
CA GLY A 89 16.44 3.76 3.88
C GLY A 89 15.54 4.79 4.57
N GLU A 90 14.56 5.32 3.84
CA GLU A 90 13.61 6.34 4.30
C GLU A 90 12.30 5.73 4.85
N GLY A 91 12.25 4.40 4.98
CA GLY A 91 11.12 3.66 5.55
C GLY A 91 11.52 2.24 5.95
N THR A 92 10.54 1.50 6.47
CA THR A 92 10.72 0.12 6.95
C THR A 92 9.68 -0.81 6.34
N MET A 93 10.04 -2.09 6.18
CA MET A 93 9.08 -3.10 5.74
C MET A 93 8.14 -3.46 6.90
N PRO A 94 6.81 -3.43 6.70
CA PRO A 94 5.88 -3.82 7.74
C PRO A 94 5.95 -5.32 8.04
N THR A 95 5.54 -5.69 9.25
CA THR A 95 5.24 -7.07 9.64
C THR A 95 3.88 -7.52 9.09
N ALA A 96 3.64 -8.83 9.05
CA ALA A 96 2.35 -9.38 8.62
C ALA A 96 1.19 -8.88 9.51
N GLU A 97 1.43 -8.70 10.81
CA GLU A 97 0.45 -8.14 11.75
C GLU A 97 0.11 -6.69 11.45
N GLN A 98 1.11 -5.85 11.18
CA GLN A 98 0.86 -4.45 10.80
C GLN A 98 0.05 -4.35 9.52
N VAL A 99 0.35 -5.17 8.50
CA VAL A 99 -0.45 -5.21 7.26
C VAL A 99 -1.89 -5.65 7.54
N GLN A 100 -2.07 -6.68 8.38
CA GLN A 100 -3.42 -7.10 8.79
C GLN A 100 -4.17 -6.00 9.55
N MET A 101 -3.50 -5.28 10.44
CA MET A 101 -4.10 -4.18 11.19
C MET A 101 -4.50 -3.02 10.27
N ALA A 102 -3.71 -2.71 9.25
CA ALA A 102 -4.04 -1.70 8.26
C ALA A 102 -5.24 -2.10 7.37
N LEU A 103 -5.37 -3.40 7.06
CA LEU A 103 -6.45 -3.91 6.20
C LEU A 103 -7.77 -4.14 6.95
N ALA A 104 -7.73 -4.49 8.23
CA ALA A 104 -8.90 -4.89 9.01
C ALA A 104 -10.06 -3.86 9.02
N PRO A 105 -9.82 -2.53 9.16
CA PRO A 105 -10.87 -1.52 9.09
C PRO A 105 -11.64 -1.50 7.77
N HIS A 106 -11.01 -1.99 6.69
CA HIS A 106 -11.56 -1.99 5.33
C HIS A 106 -12.08 -3.38 4.91
N GLY A 107 -12.15 -4.33 5.85
CA GLY A 107 -12.60 -5.70 5.59
C GLY A 107 -11.60 -6.55 4.81
N GLY A 108 -10.34 -6.12 4.75
CA GLY A 108 -9.26 -6.88 4.12
C GLY A 108 -8.62 -7.89 5.07
N ASP A 109 -8.05 -8.93 4.48
CA ASP A 109 -7.35 -10.00 5.19
C ASP A 109 -5.95 -10.18 4.60
N TRP A 110 -4.95 -10.25 5.47
CA TRP A 110 -3.57 -10.60 5.11
C TRP A 110 -3.28 -12.00 5.63
N PRO A 111 -2.65 -12.88 4.81
CA PRO A 111 -2.22 -14.16 5.31
C PRO A 111 -1.15 -13.94 6.40
N LEU A 112 -1.57 -13.98 7.65
CA LEU A 112 -0.69 -14.13 8.79
C LEU A 112 -0.03 -15.50 8.62
N ALA A 113 1.28 -15.52 8.34
CA ALA A 113 2.01 -16.76 8.11
C ALA A 113 1.69 -17.78 9.22
N GLY A 114 1.28 -19.00 8.83
CA GLY A 114 0.99 -20.13 9.73
C GLY A 114 2.19 -21.01 9.99
#